data_AF-A0A371RHT6-F1
#
_entry.id   AF-A0A371RHT6-F1
#
_cell.length_a   1.000
_cell.length_b   1.000
_cell.length_c   1.000
_cell.angle_alpha   90.00
_cell.angle_beta   90.00
_cell.angle_gamma   90.00
#
_symmetry.space_group_name_H-M   'P 1'
#
loop_
_entity.id
_entity.type
_entity.pdbx_description
1 polymer ?
#
loop_
_entity_poly.entity_id
_entity_poly.type
_entity_poly.pdbx_seq_one_letter_code
_entity_poly.pdbx_strand_id
1 'polypeptide(L)'
;MTGFLIASFATAVAALAVLGYMMVRARRGIWSVTCDLRRCLVIIGPEQNDETCIAQRRALKPLLMRVRHIGMNVIELYGSMTPRRNGRPLEWLDNGALRRALKVGNGFSLICLDDESEIILRSQKPVSENALSEFIAMEEPIALPAPDPAPVVTIDEDDHDEEAPAAAYHYQRSVSLEPETSWGRVGVLR
;
A
#
# COMPACT_ATOMS: atom_id res chain seq x y z
N MET A 1 4.11 -41.43 37.29
CA MET A 1 5.22 -41.11 36.34
C MET A 1 4.64 -40.59 35.02
N THR A 2 4.01 -39.42 35.02
CA THR A 2 3.28 -38.85 33.86
C THR A 2 3.58 -37.37 33.61
N GLY A 3 4.43 -36.74 34.44
CA GLY A 3 4.72 -35.30 34.38
C GLY A 3 5.86 -34.88 33.43
N PHE A 4 6.70 -35.81 32.96
CA PHE A 4 7.89 -35.46 32.18
C PHE A 4 7.66 -35.31 30.67
N LEU A 5 6.60 -35.92 30.12
CA LEU A 5 6.33 -35.87 28.67
C LEU A 5 5.63 -34.59 28.21
N ILE A 6 4.86 -33.93 29.09
CA ILE A 6 4.09 -32.73 28.73
C ILE A 6 5.00 -31.49 28.65
N ALA A 7 6.01 -31.41 29.52
CA ALA A 7 6.95 -30.29 29.55
C ALA A 7 7.77 -30.17 28.24
N SER A 8 8.07 -31.30 27.59
CA SER A 8 8.87 -31.33 26.36
C SER A 8 8.09 -30.91 25.11
N PHE A 9 6.76 -31.12 25.10
CA PHE A 9 5.90 -30.67 23.99
C PHE A 9 5.66 -29.16 24.05
N ALA A 10 5.42 -28.61 25.24
CA ALA A 10 5.21 -27.17 25.41
C ALA A 10 6.46 -26.36 25.01
N THR A 11 7.66 -26.87 25.32
CA THR A 11 8.92 -26.23 24.89
C THR A 11 9.15 -26.37 23.39
N ALA A 12 8.82 -27.51 22.77
CA ALA A 12 8.94 -27.68 21.33
C ALA A 12 8.00 -26.75 20.54
N VAL A 13 6.75 -26.60 20.99
CA VAL A 13 5.77 -25.69 20.36
C VAL A 13 6.17 -24.23 20.56
N ALA A 14 6.64 -23.86 21.75
CA ALA A 14 7.16 -22.51 22.01
C ALA A 14 8.40 -22.21 21.15
N ALA A 15 9.32 -23.16 21.01
CA ALA A 15 10.49 -23.00 20.15
C ALA A 15 10.12 -22.84 18.68
N LEU A 16 9.14 -23.60 18.17
CA LEU A 16 8.62 -23.44 16.80
C LEU A 16 7.87 -22.13 16.61
N ALA A 17 7.12 -21.65 17.60
CA ALA A 17 6.46 -20.35 17.56
C ALA A 17 7.47 -19.20 17.56
N VAL A 18 8.54 -19.30 18.37
CA VAL A 18 9.64 -18.33 18.39
C VAL A 18 10.43 -18.39 17.09
N LEU A 19 10.68 -19.57 16.52
CA LEU A 19 11.36 -19.72 15.23
C LEU A 19 10.50 -19.16 14.09
N GLY A 20 9.19 -19.43 14.11
CA GLY A 20 8.21 -18.86 13.18
C GLY A 20 8.13 -17.33 13.30
N TYR A 21 8.07 -16.81 14.52
CA TYR A 21 8.11 -15.37 14.81
C TYR A 21 9.44 -14.74 14.37
N MET A 22 10.57 -15.42 14.58
CA MET A 22 11.90 -15.00 14.14
C MET A 22 12.03 -15.03 12.61
N MET A 23 11.43 -16.01 11.91
CA MET A 23 11.42 -16.05 10.45
C MET A 23 10.49 -14.99 9.83
N VAL A 24 9.32 -14.74 10.43
CA VAL A 24 8.42 -13.64 10.05
C VAL A 24 9.10 -12.29 10.30
N ARG A 25 9.82 -12.15 11.42
CA ARG A 25 10.58 -10.94 11.76
C ARG A 25 11.84 -10.78 10.91
N ALA A 26 12.53 -11.86 10.52
CA ALA A 26 13.68 -11.80 9.62
C ALA A 26 13.26 -11.44 8.18
N ARG A 27 12.07 -11.85 7.74
CA ARG A 27 11.48 -11.35 6.48
C ARG A 27 11.12 -9.86 6.53
N ARG A 28 10.71 -9.35 7.69
CA ARG A 28 10.41 -7.92 7.91
C ARG A 28 11.65 -7.07 8.28
N GLY A 29 12.73 -7.68 8.75
CA GLY A 29 13.86 -7.00 9.38
C GLY A 29 14.88 -6.35 8.44
N ILE A 30 14.88 -6.71 7.15
CA ILE A 30 15.76 -6.08 6.15
C ILE A 30 15.26 -4.69 5.72
N TRP A 31 14.01 -4.34 6.06
CA TRP A 31 13.39 -3.06 5.71
C TRP A 31 13.63 -1.93 6.72
N SER A 32 14.21 -2.21 7.90
CA SER A 32 14.27 -1.22 8.98
C SER A 32 15.36 -0.15 8.82
N VAL A 33 16.21 -0.23 7.79
CA VAL A 33 17.23 0.79 7.57
C VAL A 33 16.81 1.68 6.39
N THR A 34 16.09 2.76 6.76
CA THR A 34 16.07 4.11 6.14
C THR A 34 15.09 4.50 5.02
N CYS A 35 14.28 3.63 4.42
CA CYS A 35 13.21 4.09 3.53
C CYS A 35 11.82 3.70 4.06
N ASP A 36 11.07 4.67 4.58
CA ASP A 36 9.63 4.49 4.77
C ASP A 36 8.97 4.36 3.38
N LEU A 37 8.61 3.12 3.04
CA LEU A 37 8.02 2.71 1.77
C LEU A 37 6.52 2.48 1.88
N ARG A 38 5.91 2.95 2.97
CA ARG A 38 4.45 2.94 3.12
C ARG A 38 3.80 3.81 2.05
N ARG A 39 2.68 3.34 1.53
CA ARG A 39 1.91 3.96 0.44
C ARG A 39 2.83 4.39 -0.70
N CYS A 40 3.57 3.46 -1.29
CA CYS A 40 4.59 3.80 -2.26
C CYS A 40 4.36 3.13 -3.61
N LEU A 41 4.36 3.93 -4.67
CA LEU A 41 4.45 3.48 -6.05
C LEU A 41 5.91 3.53 -6.50
N VAL A 42 6.53 2.36 -6.70
CA VAL A 42 7.89 2.22 -7.20
C VAL A 42 7.86 1.91 -8.70
N ILE A 43 8.45 2.80 -9.49
CA ILE A 43 8.59 2.70 -10.94
C ILE A 43 10.04 2.35 -11.25
N ILE A 44 10.23 1.27 -11.99
CA ILE A 44 11.54 0.70 -12.28
C ILE A 44 11.66 0.55 -13.79
N GLY A 45 12.75 1.07 -14.36
CA GLY A 45 13.07 0.89 -15.78
C GLY A 45 14.53 0.50 -16.01
N PRO A 46 14.87 -0.01 -17.21
CA PRO A 46 16.21 -0.44 -17.57
C PRO A 46 17.24 0.68 -17.48
N GLU A 47 17.03 1.81 -18.17
CA GLU A 47 17.97 2.94 -18.20
C GLU A 47 17.22 4.26 -18.36
N GLN A 48 17.76 5.36 -17.85
CA GLN A 48 17.06 6.65 -17.92
C GLN A 48 16.99 7.19 -19.35
N ASN A 49 18.01 6.92 -20.16
CA ASN A 49 18.15 7.43 -21.51
C ASN A 49 17.53 6.50 -22.56
N ASP A 50 16.97 5.36 -22.14
CA ASP A 50 16.23 4.47 -23.02
C ASP A 50 14.95 5.17 -23.54
N GLU A 51 14.71 5.09 -24.85
CA GLU A 51 13.58 5.77 -25.50
C GLU A 51 12.23 5.34 -24.91
N THR A 52 12.09 4.07 -24.55
CA THR A 52 10.88 3.52 -23.93
C THR A 52 10.68 4.10 -22.53
N CYS A 53 11.76 4.22 -21.74
CA CYS A 53 11.70 4.88 -20.42
C CYS A 53 11.38 6.37 -20.52
N ILE A 54 11.91 7.07 -21.54
CA ILE A 54 11.59 8.48 -21.79
C ILE A 54 10.11 8.63 -22.16
N ALA A 55 9.62 7.82 -23.10
CA ALA A 55 8.22 7.83 -23.53
C ALA A 55 7.27 7.54 -22.35
N GLN A 56 7.55 6.48 -21.59
CA GLN A 56 6.74 6.11 -20.43
C GLN A 56 6.74 7.21 -19.35
N ARG A 57 7.88 7.84 -19.03
CA ARG A 57 7.90 8.93 -18.05
C ARG A 57 7.09 10.13 -18.50
N ARG A 58 7.18 10.50 -19.78
CA ARG A 58 6.37 11.60 -20.34
C ARG A 58 4.88 11.30 -20.22
N ALA A 59 4.50 10.07 -20.58
CA ALA A 59 3.14 9.56 -20.50
C ALA A 59 2.59 9.54 -19.06
N LEU A 60 3.37 9.00 -18.11
CA LEU A 60 2.92 8.85 -16.73
C LEU A 60 2.95 10.15 -15.91
N LYS A 61 3.74 11.16 -16.31
CA LYS A 61 3.97 12.38 -15.51
C LYS A 61 2.69 13.04 -14.96
N PRO A 62 1.60 13.22 -15.73
CA PRO A 62 0.35 13.78 -15.19
C PRO A 62 -0.30 12.90 -14.12
N LEU A 63 -0.24 11.58 -14.31
CA LEU A 63 -0.81 10.60 -13.39
C LEU A 63 0.00 10.49 -12.09
N LEU A 64 1.32 10.61 -12.15
CA LEU A 64 2.17 10.61 -10.97
C LEU A 64 1.88 11.79 -10.03
N MET A 65 1.39 12.91 -10.56
CA MET A 65 0.90 14.00 -9.72
C MET A 65 -0.37 13.58 -8.97
N ARG A 66 -1.34 12.93 -9.63
CA ARG A 66 -2.55 12.39 -8.96
C ARG A 66 -2.20 11.34 -7.92
N VAL A 67 -1.27 10.43 -8.20
CA VAL A 67 -0.75 9.44 -7.23
C VAL A 67 -0.23 10.14 -5.97
N ARG A 68 0.46 11.27 -6.12
CA ARG A 68 0.93 12.06 -4.97
C ARG A 68 -0.20 12.75 -4.22
N HIS A 69 -1.26 13.18 -4.91
CA HIS A 69 -2.43 13.79 -4.29
C HIS A 69 -3.25 12.81 -3.45
N ILE A 70 -3.31 11.53 -3.83
CA ILE A 70 -3.93 10.46 -3.03
C ILE A 70 -3.03 9.97 -1.87
N GLY A 71 -1.97 10.72 -1.55
CA GLY A 71 -1.11 10.48 -0.40
C GLY A 71 -0.04 9.41 -0.61
N MET A 72 0.20 8.96 -1.85
CA MET A 72 1.26 7.99 -2.13
C MET A 72 2.59 8.65 -2.48
N ASN A 73 3.69 8.02 -2.06
CA ASN A 73 5.03 8.36 -2.49
C ASN A 73 5.34 7.70 -3.83
N VAL A 74 5.93 8.44 -4.77
CA VAL A 74 6.44 7.87 -6.02
C VAL A 74 7.94 7.74 -5.93
N ILE A 75 8.47 6.54 -6.11
CA ILE A 75 9.92 6.28 -6.21
C ILE A 75 10.25 5.82 -7.63
N GLU A 76 11.25 6.44 -8.22
CA GLU A 76 11.72 6.18 -9.58
C GLU A 76 13.13 5.60 -9.56
N LEU A 77 13.32 4.44 -10.20
CA LEU A 77 14.58 3.71 -10.33
C LEU A 77 14.87 3.43 -11.81
N TYR A 78 15.92 4.02 -12.36
CA TYR A 78 16.32 3.80 -13.76
C TYR A 78 17.81 3.50 -13.84
N GLY A 79 18.17 2.34 -14.39
CA GLY A 79 19.57 1.93 -14.52
C GLY A 79 20.35 2.07 -13.21
N SER A 80 21.55 2.64 -13.33
CA SER A 80 22.44 2.98 -12.20
C SER A 80 22.24 4.40 -11.65
N MET A 81 21.20 5.11 -12.08
CA MET A 81 20.92 6.46 -11.58
C MET A 81 20.61 6.48 -10.10
N THR A 82 20.91 7.61 -9.45
CA THR A 82 20.40 7.94 -8.12
C THR A 82 18.87 7.83 -8.13
N PRO A 83 18.29 7.00 -7.24
CA PRO A 83 16.85 6.92 -7.06
C PRO A 83 16.24 8.29 -6.81
N ARG A 84 14.98 8.47 -7.23
CA ARG A 84 14.24 9.71 -6.94
C ARG A 84 12.96 9.41 -6.20
N ARG A 85 12.64 10.18 -5.17
CA ARG A 85 11.33 10.19 -4.50
C ARG A 85 10.61 11.48 -4.81
N ASN A 86 9.43 11.38 -5.41
CA ASN A 86 8.61 12.53 -5.79
C ASN A 86 9.41 13.55 -6.63
N GLY A 87 10.29 13.04 -7.50
CA GLY A 87 11.20 13.83 -8.35
C GLY A 87 12.52 14.29 -7.69
N ARG A 88 12.65 14.18 -6.37
CA ARG A 88 13.86 14.59 -5.62
C ARG A 88 14.86 13.43 -5.50
N PRO A 89 16.17 13.65 -5.72
CA PRO A 89 17.17 12.61 -5.50
C PRO A 89 17.14 12.05 -4.08
N LEU A 90 17.32 10.73 -3.95
CA LEU A 90 17.52 10.02 -2.69
C LEU A 90 18.95 9.46 -2.67
N GLU A 91 19.90 10.28 -2.24
CA GLU A 91 21.33 9.95 -2.29
C GLU A 91 21.73 8.81 -1.34
N TRP A 92 20.96 8.61 -0.26
CA TRP A 92 21.20 7.54 0.71
C TRP A 92 20.63 6.18 0.28
N LEU A 93 19.81 6.14 -0.77
CA LEU A 93 19.15 4.91 -1.23
C LEU A 93 19.94 4.27 -2.38
N ASP A 94 20.51 3.10 -2.13
CA ASP A 94 21.17 2.32 -3.18
C ASP A 94 20.15 1.66 -4.12
N ASN A 95 20.24 1.96 -5.41
CA ASN A 95 19.34 1.44 -6.44
C ASN A 95 19.43 -0.10 -6.54
N GLY A 96 20.66 -0.64 -6.50
CA GLY A 96 20.89 -2.09 -6.56
C GLY A 96 20.29 -2.82 -5.36
N ALA A 97 20.45 -2.28 -4.15
CA ALA A 97 19.89 -2.82 -2.92
C ALA A 97 18.37 -2.83 -2.97
N LEU A 98 17.74 -1.73 -3.41
CA LEU A 98 16.28 -1.67 -3.51
C LEU A 98 15.74 -2.64 -4.56
N ARG A 99 16.40 -2.78 -5.73
CA ARG A 99 16.02 -3.79 -6.74
C ARG A 99 16.11 -5.21 -6.20
N ARG A 100 17.18 -5.54 -5.46
CA ARG A 100 17.34 -6.86 -4.82
C ARG A 100 16.29 -7.11 -3.76
N ALA A 101 16.00 -6.11 -2.91
CA ALA A 101 14.95 -6.20 -1.88
C ALA A 101 13.58 -6.45 -2.50
N LEU A 102 13.27 -5.77 -3.59
CA LEU A 102 12.02 -5.92 -4.35
C LEU A 102 12.00 -7.16 -5.25
N LYS A 103 13.12 -7.90 -5.36
CA LYS A 103 13.27 -9.07 -6.26
C LYS A 103 12.89 -8.74 -7.70
N VAL A 104 13.39 -7.61 -8.21
CA VAL A 104 13.19 -7.18 -9.60
C VAL A 104 14.50 -7.22 -10.38
N GLY A 105 14.40 -7.50 -11.68
CA GLY A 105 15.53 -7.49 -12.60
C GLY A 105 15.83 -6.12 -13.19
N ASN A 106 16.55 -6.11 -14.30
CA ASN A 106 16.90 -4.90 -15.06
C ASN A 106 15.82 -4.46 -16.05
N GLY A 107 14.65 -5.12 -16.05
CA GLY A 107 13.54 -4.76 -16.92
C GLY A 107 12.65 -3.66 -16.33
N PHE A 108 11.50 -3.46 -16.96
CA PHE A 108 10.44 -2.63 -16.42
C PHE A 108 9.77 -3.31 -15.24
N SER A 109 9.50 -2.56 -14.18
CA SER A 109 8.60 -3.02 -13.13
C SER A 109 7.83 -1.85 -12.52
N LEU A 110 6.57 -2.10 -12.18
CA LEU A 110 5.78 -1.23 -11.32
C LEU A 110 5.42 -2.02 -10.08
N ILE A 111 5.71 -1.47 -8.91
CA ILE A 111 5.38 -2.08 -7.62
C ILE A 111 4.60 -1.06 -6.81
N CYS A 112 3.43 -1.47 -6.30
CA CYS A 112 2.69 -0.70 -5.32
C CYS A 112 2.82 -1.35 -3.95
N LEU A 113 3.08 -0.51 -2.95
CA LEU A 113 3.22 -0.86 -1.55
C LEU A 113 2.12 -0.16 -0.74
N ASP A 114 1.47 -0.90 0.15
CA ASP A 114 0.41 -0.37 1.02
C ASP A 114 0.94 0.32 2.29
N ASP A 115 0.05 0.62 3.23
CA ASP A 115 0.36 1.24 4.52
C ASP A 115 1.27 0.36 5.41
N GLU A 116 1.32 -0.95 5.17
CA GLU A 116 2.17 -1.91 5.87
C GLU A 116 3.50 -2.18 5.12
N SER A 117 3.71 -1.51 3.98
CA SER A 117 4.81 -1.76 3.05
C SER A 117 4.77 -3.16 2.41
N GLU A 118 3.59 -3.77 2.35
CA GLU A 118 3.36 -5.02 1.63
C GLU A 118 3.04 -4.75 0.17
N ILE A 119 3.45 -5.66 -0.72
CA ILE A 119 3.26 -5.51 -2.16
C ILE A 119 1.83 -5.88 -2.54
N ILE A 120 1.00 -4.88 -2.86
CA ILE A 120 -0.38 -5.07 -3.30
C ILE A 120 -0.53 -5.16 -4.82
N LEU A 121 0.42 -4.60 -5.57
CA LEU A 121 0.43 -4.66 -7.03
C LEU A 121 1.86 -4.81 -7.54
N ARG A 122 2.03 -5.69 -8.53
CA ARG A 122 3.29 -5.92 -9.24
C ARG A 122 3.05 -6.13 -10.73
N SER A 123 3.72 -5.34 -11.55
CA SER A 123 3.84 -5.55 -13.00
C SER A 123 5.31 -5.65 -13.37
N GLN A 124 5.65 -6.54 -14.31
CA GLN A 124 6.99 -6.66 -14.92
C GLN A 124 7.03 -6.14 -16.37
N LYS A 125 5.99 -5.40 -16.76
CA LYS A 125 5.86 -4.79 -18.08
C LYS A 125 5.81 -3.27 -17.94
N PRO A 126 6.17 -2.52 -19.00
CA PRO A 126 5.86 -1.09 -19.05
C PRO A 126 4.38 -0.87 -18.74
N VAL A 127 4.09 0.11 -17.88
CA VAL A 127 2.73 0.44 -17.48
C VAL A 127 2.21 1.55 -18.39
N SER A 128 1.03 1.31 -18.95
CA SER A 128 0.32 2.30 -19.76
C SER A 128 -0.37 3.34 -18.89
N GLU A 129 -0.68 4.49 -19.48
CA GLU A 129 -1.46 5.55 -18.82
C GLU A 129 -2.81 5.03 -18.31
N ASN A 130 -3.54 4.28 -19.15
CA ASN A 130 -4.84 3.73 -18.77
C ASN A 130 -4.76 2.84 -17.53
N ALA A 131 -3.79 1.92 -17.49
CA ALA A 131 -3.64 1.00 -16.35
C ALA A 131 -3.33 1.75 -15.05
N LEU A 132 -2.49 2.79 -15.10
CA LEU A 132 -2.21 3.59 -13.92
C LEU A 132 -3.42 4.47 -13.53
N SER A 133 -4.18 4.97 -14.50
CA SER A 133 -5.40 5.74 -14.24
C SER A 133 -6.49 4.90 -13.57
N GLU A 134 -6.69 3.65 -14.01
CA GLU A 134 -7.61 2.71 -13.37
C GLU A 134 -7.18 2.41 -11.93
N PHE A 135 -5.89 2.19 -11.70
CA PHE A 135 -5.35 2.03 -10.34
C PHE A 135 -5.64 3.23 -9.45
N ILE A 136 -5.37 4.46 -9.94
CA ILE A 136 -5.65 5.69 -9.18
C ILE A 136 -7.14 5.78 -8.84
N ALA A 137 -8.02 5.46 -9.79
CA ALA A 137 -9.46 5.51 -9.56
C ALA A 137 -9.95 4.52 -8.49
N MET A 138 -9.26 3.38 -8.30
CA MET A 138 -9.55 2.43 -7.23
C MET A 138 -9.06 2.90 -5.86
N GLU A 139 -7.93 3.61 -5.82
CA GLU A 139 -7.32 4.11 -4.58
C GLU A 139 -7.84 5.48 -4.15
N GLU A 140 -8.47 6.22 -5.06
CA GLU A 140 -9.05 7.53 -4.77
C GLU A 140 -10.16 7.31 -3.72
N PRO A 141 -10.03 7.89 -2.51
CA PRO A 141 -11.05 7.73 -1.50
C PRO A 141 -12.34 8.27 -2.09
N ILE A 142 -13.38 7.43 -2.15
CA ILE A 142 -14.72 7.85 -2.56
C ILE A 142 -15.07 9.01 -1.63
N ALA A 143 -15.10 10.22 -2.18
CA ALA A 143 -15.54 11.39 -1.44
C ALA A 143 -16.98 11.09 -1.04
N LEU A 144 -17.17 10.69 0.22
CA LEU A 144 -18.50 10.61 0.77
C LEU A 144 -19.07 12.02 0.61
N PRO A 145 -20.31 12.16 0.09
CA PRO A 145 -20.95 13.46 0.08
C PRO A 145 -20.82 14.02 1.49
N ALA A 146 -20.44 15.30 1.60
CA ALA A 146 -20.41 15.97 2.88
C ALA A 146 -21.73 15.63 3.59
N PRO A 147 -21.71 15.25 4.88
CA PRO A 147 -22.96 14.98 5.58
C PRO A 147 -23.86 16.19 5.31
N ASP A 148 -25.07 15.94 4.83
CA ASP A 148 -26.04 17.03 4.65
C ASP A 148 -25.99 17.85 5.93
N PRO A 149 -25.88 19.20 5.82
CA PRO A 149 -25.83 20.03 7.01
C PRO A 149 -26.99 19.57 7.88
N ALA A 150 -26.66 19.09 9.10
CA ALA A 150 -27.66 18.61 10.02
C ALA A 150 -28.79 19.64 10.01
N PRO A 151 -30.07 19.21 9.87
CA PRO A 151 -31.17 20.15 9.84
C PRO A 151 -30.93 21.11 10.99
N VAL A 152 -30.84 22.41 10.68
CA VAL A 152 -30.70 23.43 11.71
C VAL A 152 -31.97 23.30 12.51
N VAL A 153 -31.91 22.53 13.59
CA VAL A 153 -32.93 22.52 14.62
C VAL A 153 -32.79 23.91 15.23
N THR A 154 -33.57 24.85 14.70
CA THR A 154 -33.91 26.05 15.44
C THR A 154 -34.64 25.52 16.66
N ILE A 155 -33.90 25.35 17.74
CA ILE A 155 -34.47 25.17 19.06
C ILE A 155 -35.06 26.54 19.35
N ASP A 156 -36.35 26.72 19.07
CA ASP A 156 -37.10 27.80 19.67
C ASP A 156 -36.98 27.59 21.19
N GLU A 157 -36.32 28.51 21.88
CA GLU A 157 -36.07 28.45 23.33
C GLU A 157 -37.37 28.70 24.14
N ASP A 158 -38.45 28.00 23.82
CA ASP A 158 -39.70 28.04 24.59
C ASP A 158 -40.05 26.65 25.13
N ASP A 159 -39.98 26.55 26.46
CA ASP A 159 -40.69 25.63 27.36
C ASP A 159 -40.64 24.11 27.09
N HIS A 160 -39.80 23.39 27.84
CA HIS A 160 -40.23 22.49 28.92
C HIS A 160 -39.15 21.48 29.32
N ASP A 161 -39.02 21.29 30.64
CA ASP A 161 -38.32 20.19 31.28
C ASP A 161 -38.89 18.83 30.84
N GLU A 162 -38.20 18.08 29.97
CA GLU A 162 -38.40 16.63 29.91
C GLU A 162 -37.18 15.87 29.39
N GLU A 163 -36.91 14.76 30.07
CA GLU A 163 -35.69 13.96 30.13
C GLU A 163 -35.42 13.18 28.82
N ALA A 164 -34.26 13.38 28.19
CA ALA A 164 -33.89 12.73 26.93
C ALA A 164 -33.32 11.31 27.14
N PRO A 165 -33.80 10.26 26.42
CA PRO A 165 -33.18 8.95 26.46
C PRO A 165 -31.95 8.85 25.53
N ALA A 166 -30.90 8.21 26.04
CA ALA A 166 -29.67 7.92 25.33
C ALA A 166 -29.88 6.93 24.17
N ALA A 167 -29.94 7.43 22.93
CA ALA A 167 -29.95 6.58 21.74
C ALA A 167 -28.51 6.19 21.35
N ALA A 168 -28.15 4.93 21.65
CA ALA A 168 -26.93 4.28 21.19
C ALA A 168 -27.04 3.92 19.69
N TYR A 169 -26.25 4.58 18.84
CA TYR A 169 -26.11 4.20 17.44
C TYR A 169 -25.06 3.10 17.28
N HIS A 170 -25.51 1.85 17.14
CA HIS A 170 -24.70 0.76 16.59
C HIS A 170 -24.95 0.65 15.09
N TYR A 171 -23.95 0.96 14.26
CA TYR A 171 -24.00 0.72 12.82
C TYR A 171 -23.04 -0.42 12.45
N GLN A 172 -23.58 -1.60 12.19
CA GLN A 172 -22.89 -2.77 11.64
C GLN A 172 -23.08 -2.75 10.11
N ARG A 173 -21.99 -2.74 9.33
CA ARG A 173 -22.05 -2.84 7.86
C ARG A 173 -21.27 -4.05 7.39
N SER A 174 -21.97 -5.09 6.96
CA SER A 174 -21.43 -6.20 6.17
C SER A 174 -21.94 -6.06 4.72
N VAL A 175 -21.04 -5.82 3.77
CA VAL A 175 -21.36 -5.92 2.34
C VAL A 175 -20.26 -6.73 1.67
N SER A 176 -20.63 -7.94 1.23
CA SER A 176 -19.84 -8.75 0.31
C SER A 176 -19.98 -8.17 -1.09
N LEU A 177 -18.86 -7.93 -1.75
CA LEU A 177 -18.79 -7.66 -3.18
C LEU A 177 -17.75 -8.61 -3.78
N GLU A 178 -18.21 -9.55 -4.59
CA GLU A 178 -17.36 -10.33 -5.49
C GLU A 178 -17.03 -9.45 -6.71
N PRO A 179 -15.76 -9.33 -7.13
CA PRO A 179 -15.45 -8.71 -8.41
C PRO A 179 -15.04 -9.76 -9.43
N GLU A 180 -15.92 -10.04 -10.40
CA GLU A 180 -15.49 -10.49 -11.71
C GLU A 180 -14.77 -9.31 -12.40
N THR A 181 -13.44 -9.35 -12.43
CA THR A 181 -12.65 -8.41 -13.22
C THR A 181 -11.67 -9.17 -14.10
N SER A 182 -11.59 -8.72 -15.36
CA SER A 182 -10.89 -9.29 -16.51
C SER A 182 -9.35 -9.24 -16.42
N TRP A 183 -8.79 -9.23 -15.22
CA TRP A 183 -7.36 -9.37 -14.99
C TRP A 183 -6.95 -10.78 -15.38
N GLY A 184 -6.22 -10.93 -16.49
CA GLY A 184 -5.47 -12.15 -16.77
C GLY A 184 -4.56 -12.44 -15.58
N ARG A 185 -4.97 -13.41 -14.73
CA ARG A 185 -4.33 -13.86 -13.48
C ARG A 185 -3.32 -12.87 -12.89
N VAL A 186 -3.82 -11.73 -12.40
CA VAL A 186 -3.08 -10.98 -11.37
C VAL A 186 -3.41 -11.65 -10.06
N GLY A 187 -2.47 -12.44 -9.56
CA GLY A 187 -2.59 -13.02 -8.22
C GLY A 187 -2.54 -11.91 -7.20
N VAL A 188 -3.71 -11.48 -6.72
CA VAL A 188 -3.83 -10.77 -5.46
C VAL A 188 -3.45 -11.78 -4.38
N LEU A 189 -2.26 -11.63 -3.80
CA LEU A 189 -1.90 -12.37 -2.59
C LEU A 189 -2.62 -11.67 -1.43
N ARG A 190 -3.80 -12.19 -1.08
CA ARG A 190 -4.43 -11.92 0.22
C ARG A 190 -3.81 -12.80 1.30
#